data_AF-A0A2V6MDY6-F1
#
_entry.id   AF-A0A2V6MDY6-F1
#
_cell.length_a   1.000
_cell.length_b   1.000
_cell.length_c   1.000
_cell.angle_alpha   90.00
_cell.angle_beta   90.00
_cell.angle_gamma   90.00
#
_symmetry.space_group_name_H-M   'P 1'
#
loop_
_entity.id
_entity.type
_entity.pdbx_description
1 polymer ?
#
loop_
_entity_poly.entity_id
_entity_poly.type
_entity_poly.pdbx_seq_one_letter_code
_entity_poly.pdbx_strand_id
1 'polypeptide(L)'
;MDKLAEPHPDDNTVVGYAQKIVREATEFTKQRDLIAVPEKPLEVIVMPEFKRGQAIAYCDPPGPLEQNGKRFFAVAPTPKDWSAQRKESFFKEYNNYMCRDLTVHEAMPGHYLQLAHANEFRAPTLVRAIFQSGTFIEGWAVYCEQMMAEQGYGGPEVKMQQLKMRLRAICNAIIDQEIHAKNMSEKEAMDLMMKEGFQQEGEAVAKWKRAPA
;
A
#
# COMPACT_ATOMS: atom_id res chain seq x y z
N MET A 1 1.31 -17.64 -8.35
CA MET A 1 0.55 -16.45 -7.87
C MET A 1 -0.91 -16.78 -7.67
N ASP A 2 -1.56 -17.46 -8.62
CA ASP A 2 -3.00 -17.79 -8.57
C ASP A 2 -3.45 -18.49 -7.28
N LYS A 3 -2.68 -19.47 -6.78
CA LYS A 3 -2.98 -20.15 -5.51
C LYS A 3 -2.99 -19.21 -4.29
N LEU A 4 -2.14 -18.19 -4.29
CA LEU A 4 -2.12 -17.19 -3.21
C LEU A 4 -3.30 -16.21 -3.33
N ALA A 5 -3.89 -16.10 -4.52
CA ALA A 5 -5.03 -15.25 -4.77
C ALA A 5 -6.36 -15.86 -4.33
N GLU A 6 -6.44 -17.19 -4.13
CA GLU A 6 -7.66 -17.89 -3.70
C GLU A 6 -8.19 -17.45 -2.33
N PRO A 7 -7.38 -17.34 -1.25
CA PRO A 7 -7.88 -16.82 0.01
C PRO A 7 -7.93 -15.29 -0.04
N HIS A 8 -9.10 -14.73 -0.30
CA HIS A 8 -9.31 -13.29 -0.35
C HIS A 8 -10.53 -12.85 0.46
N PRO A 9 -10.57 -11.59 0.93
CA PRO A 9 -11.77 -11.03 1.51
C PRO A 9 -12.81 -10.74 0.41
N ASP A 10 -13.97 -10.29 0.85
CA ASP A 10 -15.05 -9.77 0.02
C ASP A 10 -15.57 -8.44 0.61
N ASP A 11 -16.58 -7.84 -0.05
CA ASP A 11 -17.19 -6.58 0.39
C ASP A 11 -17.69 -6.62 1.84
N ASN A 12 -18.06 -7.79 2.37
CA ASN A 12 -18.63 -7.95 3.71
C ASN A 12 -17.54 -8.17 4.78
N THR A 13 -16.41 -8.75 4.40
CA THR A 13 -15.36 -9.21 5.31
C THR A 13 -14.12 -8.31 5.32
N VAL A 14 -13.90 -7.53 4.26
CA VAL A 14 -12.66 -6.74 4.06
C VAL A 14 -12.36 -5.78 5.22
N VAL A 15 -13.39 -5.12 5.77
CA VAL A 15 -13.22 -4.16 6.88
C VAL A 15 -12.80 -4.86 8.17
N GLY A 16 -13.45 -5.98 8.51
CA GLY A 16 -13.09 -6.77 9.69
C GLY A 16 -11.69 -7.39 9.54
N TYR A 17 -11.34 -7.82 8.32
CA TYR A 17 -10.01 -8.32 8.01
C TYR A 17 -8.93 -7.24 8.20
N ALA A 18 -9.16 -6.03 7.66
CA ALA A 18 -8.28 -4.88 7.82
C ALA A 18 -8.00 -4.54 9.29
N GLN A 19 -9.04 -4.48 10.11
CA GLN A 19 -8.89 -4.24 11.56
C GLN A 19 -8.05 -5.33 12.24
N LYS A 20 -8.23 -6.59 11.84
CA LYS A 20 -7.45 -7.71 12.36
C LYS A 20 -5.97 -7.58 12.00
N ILE A 21 -5.65 -7.38 10.72
CA ILE A 21 -4.25 -7.34 10.26
C ILE A 21 -3.50 -6.11 10.74
N VAL A 22 -4.17 -4.96 10.93
CA VAL A 22 -3.56 -3.78 11.58
C VAL A 22 -3.13 -4.09 13.01
N ARG A 23 -3.99 -4.75 13.80
CA ARG A 23 -3.64 -5.18 15.16
C ARG A 23 -2.47 -6.16 15.15
N GLU A 24 -2.52 -7.17 14.28
CA GLU A 24 -1.44 -8.16 14.18
C GLU A 24 -0.10 -7.53 13.78
N ALA A 25 -0.09 -6.62 12.80
CA ALA A 25 1.11 -5.88 12.40
C ALA A 25 1.66 -5.00 13.52
N THR A 26 0.78 -4.36 14.30
CA THR A 26 1.15 -3.54 15.45
C THR A 26 1.79 -4.36 16.55
N GLU A 27 1.15 -5.46 16.93
CA GLU A 27 1.67 -6.33 17.98
C GLU A 27 2.97 -7.00 17.55
N PHE A 28 3.08 -7.42 16.29
CA PHE A 28 4.34 -7.95 15.75
C PHE A 28 5.47 -6.91 15.82
N THR A 29 5.21 -5.67 15.39
CA THR A 29 6.18 -4.56 15.45
C THR A 29 6.68 -4.33 16.87
N LYS A 30 5.77 -4.32 17.86
CA LYS A 30 6.12 -4.18 19.28
C LYS A 30 6.90 -5.37 19.83
N GLN A 31 6.43 -6.60 19.56
CA GLN A 31 7.05 -7.83 20.08
C GLN A 31 8.48 -8.02 19.59
N ARG A 32 8.79 -7.52 18.40
CA ARG A 32 10.13 -7.60 17.79
C ARG A 32 10.98 -6.36 18.05
N ASP A 33 10.47 -5.38 18.81
CA ASP A 33 11.15 -4.12 19.12
C ASP A 33 11.72 -3.41 17.88
N LEU A 34 10.93 -3.38 16.79
CA LEU A 34 11.41 -2.88 15.50
C LEU A 34 11.46 -1.36 15.45
N ILE A 35 10.46 -0.72 16.04
CA ILE A 35 10.31 0.73 16.11
C ILE A 35 9.30 1.08 17.21
N ALA A 36 9.51 2.22 17.87
CA ALA A 36 8.59 2.73 18.87
C ALA A 36 7.20 2.98 18.26
N VAL A 37 6.16 2.42 18.88
CA VAL A 37 4.76 2.59 18.47
C VAL A 37 4.06 3.54 19.46
N PRO A 38 3.46 4.65 19.01
CA PRO A 38 2.72 5.56 19.89
C PRO A 38 1.56 4.87 20.62
N GLU A 39 1.22 5.35 21.82
CA GLU A 39 0.10 4.79 22.61
C GLU A 39 -1.26 5.04 21.97
N LYS A 40 -1.40 6.13 21.19
CA LYS A 40 -2.66 6.46 20.53
C LYS A 40 -2.94 5.44 19.41
N PRO A 41 -4.04 4.68 19.49
CA PRO A 41 -4.31 3.64 18.51
C PRO A 41 -4.63 4.24 17.13
N LEU A 42 -4.20 3.54 16.08
CA LEU A 42 -4.62 3.78 14.71
C LEU A 42 -6.12 3.50 14.57
N GLU A 43 -6.86 4.46 14.01
CA GLU A 43 -8.29 4.31 13.71
C GLU A 43 -8.44 3.72 12.29
N VAL A 44 -9.13 2.58 12.16
CA VAL A 44 -9.45 1.96 10.86
C VAL A 44 -10.85 2.40 10.46
N ILE A 45 -11.00 3.04 9.30
CA ILE A 45 -12.30 3.51 8.78
C ILE A 45 -12.65 2.82 7.47
N VAL A 46 -13.93 2.88 7.13
CA VAL A 46 -14.39 2.50 5.79
C VAL A 46 -14.04 3.64 4.82
N MET A 47 -13.42 3.31 3.68
CA MET A 47 -13.07 4.31 2.69
C MET A 47 -14.31 5.06 2.16
N PRO A 48 -14.29 6.41 2.08
CA PRO A 48 -15.38 7.17 1.46
C PRO A 48 -15.63 6.73 0.03
N GLU A 49 -16.89 6.72 -0.41
CA GLU A 49 -17.30 6.13 -1.70
C GLU A 49 -16.56 6.71 -2.89
N PHE A 50 -16.36 8.03 -2.93
CA PHE A 50 -15.66 8.73 -4.01
C PHE A 50 -14.17 8.39 -4.15
N LYS A 51 -13.54 7.78 -3.12
CA LYS A 51 -12.14 7.32 -3.16
C LYS A 51 -12.00 5.82 -3.49
N ARG A 52 -13.11 5.06 -3.58
CA ARG A 52 -13.08 3.60 -3.80
C ARG A 52 -12.72 3.25 -5.25
N GLY A 53 -12.09 2.09 -5.42
CA GLY A 53 -11.86 1.48 -6.74
C GLY A 53 -10.49 1.72 -7.37
N GLN A 54 -9.59 2.46 -6.70
CA GLN A 54 -8.18 2.61 -7.13
C GLN A 54 -7.20 1.84 -6.24
N ALA A 55 -7.39 1.87 -4.92
CA ALA A 55 -6.59 1.14 -3.95
C ALA A 55 -7.49 0.55 -2.87
N ILE A 56 -7.10 -0.60 -2.31
CA ILE A 56 -7.86 -1.22 -1.20
C ILE A 56 -7.60 -0.53 0.14
N ALA A 57 -6.45 0.13 0.29
CA ALA A 57 -6.00 0.78 1.50
C ALA A 57 -5.43 2.17 1.18
N TYR A 58 -5.63 3.13 2.08
CA TYR A 58 -5.01 4.46 2.00
C TYR A 58 -4.80 5.02 3.41
N CYS A 59 -3.64 5.63 3.64
CA CYS A 59 -3.37 6.45 4.81
C CYS A 59 -3.59 7.94 4.49
N ASP A 60 -4.53 8.59 5.18
CA ASP A 60 -4.75 10.05 5.10
C ASP A 60 -4.05 10.74 6.29
N PRO A 61 -2.90 11.41 6.09
CA PRO A 61 -2.27 12.17 7.15
C PRO A 61 -2.91 13.55 7.33
N PRO A 62 -2.88 14.13 8.55
CA PRO A 62 -3.28 15.51 8.74
C PRO A 62 -2.38 16.45 7.94
N GLY A 63 -2.97 17.53 7.43
CA GLY A 63 -2.23 18.56 6.72
C GLY A 63 -1.13 19.21 7.58
N PRO A 64 -0.11 19.83 6.97
CA PRO A 64 1.05 20.39 7.69
C PRO A 64 0.69 21.51 8.68
N LEU A 65 -0.49 22.11 8.54
CA LEU A 65 -1.03 23.15 9.43
C LEU A 65 -2.19 22.63 10.32
N GLU A 66 -2.63 21.39 10.13
CA GLU A 66 -3.71 20.81 10.91
C GLU A 66 -3.18 20.30 12.25
N GLN A 67 -3.55 21.00 13.31
CA GLN A 67 -3.31 20.53 14.67
C GLN A 67 -4.35 19.46 15.02
N ASN A 68 -3.90 18.26 15.38
CA ASN A 68 -4.72 17.12 15.84
C ASN A 68 -5.60 16.41 14.78
N GLY A 69 -5.32 16.54 13.48
CA GLY A 69 -6.09 15.81 12.47
C GLY A 69 -5.98 14.29 12.68
N LYS A 70 -7.13 13.63 12.55
CA LYS A 70 -7.23 12.17 12.72
C LYS A 70 -6.54 11.48 11.54
N ARG A 71 -5.84 10.39 11.83
CA ARG A 71 -5.19 9.54 10.84
C ARG A 71 -5.98 8.26 10.71
N PHE A 72 -6.30 7.89 9.48
CA PHE A 72 -7.12 6.74 9.23
C PHE A 72 -6.47 5.77 8.26
N PHE A 73 -6.61 4.48 8.54
CA PHE A 73 -6.39 3.42 7.58
C PHE A 73 -7.75 3.10 6.94
N ALA A 74 -7.94 3.56 5.71
CA ALA A 74 -9.21 3.44 5.01
C ALA A 74 -9.23 2.18 4.15
N VAL A 75 -10.15 1.25 4.41
CA VAL A 75 -10.30 0.04 3.58
C VAL A 75 -11.60 0.05 2.79
N ALA A 76 -11.52 -0.29 1.51
CA ALA A 76 -12.60 -0.12 0.54
C ALA A 76 -13.38 -1.42 0.28
N PRO A 77 -14.69 -1.46 0.55
CA PRO A 77 -15.61 -2.29 -0.25
C PRO A 77 -15.54 -1.83 -1.71
N THR A 78 -15.80 -2.74 -2.65
CA THR A 78 -15.86 -2.39 -4.08
C THR A 78 -17.07 -1.49 -4.38
N PRO A 79 -17.01 -0.66 -5.44
CA PRO A 79 -18.17 0.09 -5.92
C PRO A 79 -19.38 -0.81 -6.22
N LYS A 80 -20.59 -0.33 -5.93
CA LYS A 80 -21.82 -1.14 -6.05
C LYS A 80 -22.16 -1.51 -7.49
N ASP A 81 -21.72 -0.70 -8.45
CA ASP A 81 -21.96 -0.83 -9.89
C ASP A 81 -20.98 -1.80 -10.58
N TRP A 82 -19.98 -2.34 -9.87
CA TRP A 82 -19.05 -3.31 -10.44
C TRP A 82 -19.69 -4.68 -10.64
N SER A 83 -19.40 -5.29 -11.79
CA SER A 83 -19.78 -6.68 -12.07
C SER A 83 -19.12 -7.65 -11.10
N ALA A 84 -19.75 -8.81 -10.86
CA ALA A 84 -19.20 -9.85 -9.99
C ALA A 84 -17.79 -10.28 -10.41
N GLN A 85 -17.54 -10.40 -11.72
CA GLN A 85 -16.22 -10.76 -12.26
C GLN A 85 -15.16 -9.71 -11.93
N ARG A 86 -15.51 -8.41 -11.99
CA ARG A 86 -14.58 -7.33 -11.65
C ARG A 86 -14.27 -7.31 -10.15
N LYS A 87 -15.27 -7.52 -9.30
CA LYS A 87 -15.08 -7.63 -7.85
C LYS A 87 -14.17 -8.80 -7.49
N GLU A 88 -14.41 -9.95 -8.10
CA GLU A 88 -13.59 -11.16 -7.94
C GLU A 88 -12.13 -10.91 -8.34
N SER A 89 -11.91 -10.31 -9.51
CA SER A 89 -10.56 -9.93 -9.97
C SER A 89 -9.87 -8.98 -8.99
N PHE A 90 -10.60 -7.99 -8.46
CA PHE A 90 -10.08 -7.05 -7.47
C PHE A 90 -9.65 -7.75 -6.19
N PHE A 91 -10.50 -8.60 -5.59
CA PHE A 91 -10.15 -9.28 -4.35
C PHE A 91 -9.09 -10.37 -4.53
N LYS A 92 -8.95 -10.96 -5.73
CA LYS A 92 -7.80 -11.82 -6.06
C LYS A 92 -6.47 -11.07 -6.08
N GLU A 93 -6.46 -9.86 -6.64
CA GLU A 93 -5.29 -8.99 -6.59
C GLU A 93 -4.98 -8.58 -5.14
N TYR A 94 -6.01 -8.13 -4.41
CA TYR A 94 -5.96 -7.76 -3.00
C TYR A 94 -6.34 -8.91 -2.06
N ASN A 95 -5.73 -10.08 -2.29
CA ASN A 95 -5.98 -11.25 -1.47
C ASN A 95 -5.47 -11.07 -0.03
N ASN A 96 -5.75 -12.04 0.84
CA ASN A 96 -5.41 -11.99 2.26
C ASN A 96 -3.93 -11.65 2.51
N TYR A 97 -3.03 -12.23 1.73
CA TYR A 97 -1.59 -12.01 1.89
C TYR A 97 -1.16 -10.65 1.37
N MET A 98 -1.70 -10.20 0.23
CA MET A 98 -1.44 -8.86 -0.30
C MET A 98 -1.94 -7.79 0.67
N CYS A 99 -3.13 -7.97 1.25
CA CYS A 99 -3.67 -7.06 2.25
C CYS A 99 -2.76 -6.90 3.47
N ARG A 100 -2.10 -7.97 3.92
CA ARG A 100 -1.13 -7.91 5.02
C ARG A 100 0.10 -7.09 4.67
N ASP A 101 0.64 -7.27 3.47
CA ASP A 101 1.79 -6.49 2.98
C ASP A 101 1.43 -5.01 2.80
N LEU A 102 0.26 -4.72 2.20
CA LEU A 102 -0.26 -3.35 2.09
C LEU A 102 -0.53 -2.71 3.45
N THR A 103 -0.94 -3.49 4.45
CA THR A 103 -1.08 -2.98 5.83
C THR A 103 0.28 -2.57 6.41
N VAL A 104 1.35 -3.29 6.06
CA VAL A 104 2.71 -2.86 6.43
C VAL A 104 3.06 -1.55 5.75
N HIS A 105 2.84 -1.45 4.44
CA HIS A 105 3.13 -0.27 3.64
C HIS A 105 2.41 0.99 4.14
N GLU A 106 1.09 0.91 4.27
CA GLU A 106 0.23 2.07 4.54
C GLU A 106 0.11 2.37 6.04
N ALA A 107 0.19 1.36 6.90
CA ALA A 107 -0.08 1.52 8.32
C ALA A 107 1.17 1.25 9.18
N MET A 108 1.49 -0.02 9.42
CA MET A 108 2.36 -0.39 10.53
C MET A 108 3.45 -1.38 10.09
N PRO A 109 4.74 -1.02 10.14
CA PRO A 109 5.33 0.27 10.55
C PRO A 109 5.52 1.32 9.44
N GLY A 110 4.81 1.23 8.31
CA GLY A 110 4.97 2.13 7.16
C GLY A 110 4.42 3.55 7.34
N HIS A 111 3.66 4.04 6.36
CA HIS A 111 3.27 5.46 6.22
C HIS A 111 2.65 6.04 7.49
N TYR A 112 1.65 5.38 8.07
CA TYR A 112 1.01 5.90 9.28
C TYR A 112 2.01 6.13 10.41
N LEU A 113 2.86 5.14 10.69
CA LEU A 113 3.81 5.24 11.81
C LEU A 113 4.89 6.28 11.52
N GLN A 114 5.39 6.35 10.28
CA GLN A 114 6.33 7.36 9.84
C GLN A 114 5.78 8.78 10.08
N LEU A 115 4.55 9.02 9.63
CA LEU A 115 3.87 10.31 9.76
C LEU A 115 3.45 10.58 11.22
N ALA A 116 3.25 9.53 12.02
CA ALA A 116 3.06 9.65 13.45
C ALA A 116 4.27 10.29 14.13
N HIS A 117 5.45 9.72 13.89
CA HIS A 117 6.71 10.24 14.39
C HIS A 117 7.03 11.64 13.84
N ALA A 118 6.78 11.87 12.55
CA ALA A 118 7.03 13.17 11.92
C ALA A 118 6.25 14.32 12.58
N ASN A 119 5.02 14.08 13.02
CA ASN A 119 4.18 15.12 13.65
C ASN A 119 4.49 15.35 15.13
N GLU A 120 5.13 14.39 15.81
CA GLU A 120 5.62 14.57 17.18
C GLU A 120 6.91 15.41 17.20
N PHE A 121 7.71 15.34 16.14
CA PHE A 121 8.92 16.13 16.01
C PHE A 121 8.63 17.64 15.95
N ARG A 122 9.27 18.42 16.84
CA ARG A 122 9.18 19.89 16.85
C ARG A 122 10.42 20.47 16.18
N ALA A 123 10.27 20.85 14.91
CA ALA A 123 11.31 21.52 14.15
C ALA A 123 11.33 23.04 14.45
N PRO A 124 12.50 23.71 14.39
CA PRO A 124 12.58 25.18 14.53
C PRO A 124 11.85 25.96 13.42
N THR A 125 11.62 25.33 12.27
CA THR A 125 10.93 25.93 11.11
C THR A 125 9.94 24.95 10.48
N LEU A 126 8.98 25.47 9.71
CA LEU A 126 7.98 24.66 8.99
C LEU A 126 8.51 24.01 7.71
N VAL A 127 9.77 24.22 7.34
CA VAL A 127 10.35 23.76 6.07
C VAL A 127 10.16 22.25 5.88
N ARG A 128 10.38 21.44 6.92
CA ARG A 128 10.20 19.97 6.86
C ARG A 128 8.74 19.53 6.72
N ALA A 129 7.80 20.31 7.24
CA ALA A 129 6.37 20.01 7.13
C ALA A 129 5.84 20.37 5.74
N ILE A 130 6.37 21.44 5.13
CA ILE A 130 5.91 21.96 3.84
C ILE A 130 6.61 21.25 2.66
N PHE A 131 7.93 21.08 2.72
CA PHE A 131 8.74 20.51 1.64
C PHE A 131 9.06 19.04 1.93
N GLN A 132 8.02 18.20 1.88
CA GLN A 132 8.16 16.77 2.06
C GLN A 132 8.91 16.11 0.90
N SER A 133 9.66 15.05 1.21
CA SER A 133 10.33 14.22 0.19
C SER A 133 9.50 12.96 -0.06
N GLY A 134 8.82 12.91 -1.20
CA GLY A 134 8.06 11.72 -1.61
C GLY A 134 8.93 10.46 -1.68
N THR A 135 10.18 10.57 -2.14
CA THR A 135 11.12 9.44 -2.19
C THR A 135 11.44 8.89 -0.80
N PHE A 136 11.59 9.73 0.21
CA PHE A 136 11.81 9.28 1.58
C PHE A 136 10.54 8.63 2.17
N ILE A 137 9.37 9.20 1.89
CA ILE A 137 8.08 8.71 2.38
C ILE A 137 7.79 7.32 1.80
N GLU A 138 7.77 7.18 0.47
CA GLU A 138 7.53 5.90 -0.21
C GLU A 138 8.66 4.89 0.04
N GLY A 139 9.91 5.36 0.04
CA GLY A 139 11.06 4.50 0.32
C GLY A 139 11.02 3.88 1.71
N TRP A 140 10.53 4.61 2.71
CA TRP A 140 10.30 4.08 4.06
C TRP A 140 9.28 2.95 4.05
N ALA A 141 8.12 3.16 3.42
CA ALA A 141 7.06 2.14 3.38
C ALA A 141 7.53 0.86 2.69
N VAL A 142 8.19 0.97 1.54
CA VAL A 142 8.77 -0.19 0.82
C VAL A 142 9.87 -0.88 1.62
N TYR A 143 10.70 -0.12 2.34
CA TYR A 143 11.68 -0.69 3.27
C TYR A 143 10.99 -1.48 4.39
N CYS A 144 9.91 -0.95 4.97
CA CYS A 144 9.16 -1.62 6.03
C CYS A 144 8.53 -2.94 5.56
N GLU A 145 8.03 -3.02 4.33
CA GLU A 145 7.55 -4.28 3.75
C GLU A 145 8.65 -5.35 3.78
N GLN A 146 9.83 -5.03 3.25
CA GLN A 146 10.98 -5.94 3.23
C GLN A 146 11.40 -6.33 4.65
N MET A 147 11.55 -5.35 5.54
CA MET A 147 11.98 -5.57 6.92
C MET A 147 11.00 -6.47 7.68
N MET A 148 9.69 -6.24 7.58
CA MET A 148 8.67 -7.07 8.22
C MET A 148 8.69 -8.51 7.67
N ALA A 149 8.84 -8.68 6.35
CA ALA A 149 8.94 -9.99 5.72
C ALA A 149 10.21 -10.75 6.14
N GLU A 150 11.35 -10.07 6.28
CA GLU A 150 12.61 -10.63 6.78
C GLU A 150 12.52 -11.06 8.25
N GLN A 151 11.74 -10.34 9.06
CA GLN A 151 11.40 -10.71 10.43
C GLN A 151 10.40 -11.87 10.49
N GLY A 152 9.80 -12.28 9.37
CA GLY A 152 8.87 -13.41 9.28
C GLY A 152 7.40 -13.04 9.54
N TYR A 153 7.04 -11.76 9.44
CA TYR A 153 5.65 -11.33 9.51
C TYR A 153 4.82 -12.00 8.40
N GLY A 154 3.72 -12.67 8.77
CA GLY A 154 2.77 -13.24 7.82
C GLY A 154 3.25 -14.48 7.03
N GLY A 155 4.47 -14.96 7.27
CA GLY A 155 4.99 -16.18 6.66
C GLY A 155 5.46 -16.03 5.19
N PRO A 156 5.83 -17.15 4.55
CA PRO A 156 6.36 -17.13 3.18
C PRO A 156 5.37 -16.60 2.14
N GLU A 157 4.06 -16.71 2.38
CA GLU A 157 3.01 -16.22 1.49
C GLU A 157 2.99 -14.68 1.45
N VAL A 158 3.11 -14.01 2.59
CA VAL A 158 3.24 -12.55 2.64
C VAL A 158 4.56 -12.10 2.04
N LYS A 159 5.67 -12.80 2.34
CA LYS A 159 6.97 -12.53 1.70
C LYS A 159 6.90 -12.64 0.17
N MET A 160 6.15 -13.59 -0.37
CA MET A 160 5.95 -13.70 -1.82
C MET A 160 5.21 -12.48 -2.39
N GLN A 161 4.20 -11.98 -1.68
CA GLN A 161 3.47 -10.78 -2.10
C GLN A 161 4.34 -9.52 -2.00
N GLN A 162 5.15 -9.40 -0.94
CA GLN A 162 6.16 -8.36 -0.81
C GLN A 162 7.12 -8.35 -2.01
N LEU A 163 7.61 -9.51 -2.44
CA LEU A 163 8.48 -9.61 -3.61
C LEU A 163 7.74 -9.22 -4.90
N LYS A 164 6.46 -9.58 -5.05
CA LYS A 164 5.61 -9.11 -6.17
C LYS A 164 5.50 -7.57 -6.17
N MET A 165 5.31 -6.96 -5.01
CA MET A 165 5.23 -5.51 -4.84
C MET A 165 6.57 -4.82 -5.14
N ARG A 166 7.68 -5.44 -4.73
CA ARG A 166 9.04 -5.01 -5.10
C ARG A 166 9.28 -5.08 -6.61
N LEU A 167 8.85 -6.16 -7.28
CA LEU A 167 8.90 -6.25 -8.75
C LEU A 167 8.10 -5.15 -9.41
N ARG A 168 6.91 -4.83 -8.88
CA ARG A 168 6.11 -3.71 -9.37
C ARG A 168 6.84 -2.37 -9.24
N ALA A 169 7.52 -2.12 -8.12
CA ALA A 169 8.33 -0.91 -7.94
C ALA A 169 9.48 -0.82 -8.95
N ILE A 170 10.17 -1.95 -9.22
CA ILE A 170 11.22 -2.04 -10.22
C ILE A 170 10.66 -1.79 -11.63
N CYS A 171 9.54 -2.43 -11.98
CA CYS A 171 8.88 -2.22 -13.27
C CYS A 171 8.47 -0.76 -13.46
N ASN A 172 7.94 -0.09 -12.43
CA ASN A 172 7.60 1.34 -12.51
C ASN A 172 8.84 2.20 -12.83
N ALA A 173 9.99 1.91 -12.21
CA ALA A 173 11.23 2.64 -12.49
C ALA A 173 11.72 2.43 -13.93
N ILE A 174 11.62 1.18 -14.45
CA ILE A 174 11.96 0.86 -15.84
C ILE A 174 11.02 1.58 -16.79
N ILE A 175 9.70 1.48 -16.58
CA ILE A 175 8.69 2.08 -17.45
C ILE A 175 8.84 3.60 -17.49
N ASP A 176 9.00 4.24 -16.33
CA ASP A 176 9.19 5.69 -16.25
C ASP A 176 10.41 6.14 -17.06
N GLN A 177 11.55 5.46 -16.87
CA GLN A 177 12.76 5.78 -17.62
C GLN A 177 12.59 5.53 -19.13
N GLU A 178 12.04 4.38 -19.50
CA GLU A 178 11.99 3.93 -20.89
C GLU A 178 10.94 4.71 -21.71
N ILE A 179 9.82 5.12 -21.10
CA ILE A 179 8.85 6.03 -21.74
C ILE A 179 9.53 7.37 -22.04
N HIS A 180 10.10 8.02 -21.03
CA HIS A 180 10.59 9.39 -21.17
C HIS A 180 11.94 9.50 -21.90
N ALA A 181 12.78 8.46 -21.87
CA ALA A 181 14.11 8.50 -22.47
C ALA A 181 14.25 7.65 -23.74
N LYS A 182 13.36 6.67 -23.98
CA LYS A 182 13.55 5.65 -25.02
C LYS A 182 12.29 5.32 -25.82
N ASN A 183 11.20 6.08 -25.68
CA ASN A 183 9.95 5.93 -26.44
C ASN A 183 9.31 4.53 -26.31
N MET A 184 9.35 3.92 -25.12
CA MET A 184 8.65 2.67 -24.85
C MET A 184 7.17 2.78 -25.22
N SER A 185 6.67 1.81 -25.98
CA SER A 185 5.27 1.74 -26.38
C SER A 185 4.38 1.21 -25.26
N GLU A 186 3.07 1.53 -25.32
CA GLU A 186 2.07 0.99 -24.39
C GLU A 186 2.14 -0.54 -24.31
N LYS A 187 2.30 -1.20 -25.47
CA LYS A 187 2.38 -2.66 -25.54
C LYS A 187 3.57 -3.21 -24.76
N GLU A 188 4.74 -2.58 -24.87
CA GLU A 188 5.94 -3.01 -24.14
C GLU A 188 5.80 -2.78 -22.63
N ALA A 189 5.22 -1.65 -22.21
CA ALA A 189 4.94 -1.39 -20.81
C ALA A 189 3.93 -2.40 -20.22
N MET A 190 2.87 -2.71 -20.96
CA MET A 190 1.87 -3.72 -20.58
C MET A 190 2.49 -5.12 -20.48
N ASP A 191 3.31 -5.51 -21.46
CA ASP A 191 4.00 -6.80 -21.45
C ASP A 191 4.96 -6.93 -20.26
N LEU A 192 5.74 -5.89 -19.95
CA LEU A 192 6.64 -5.87 -18.80
C LEU A 192 5.87 -6.04 -17.48
N MET A 193 4.79 -5.28 -17.29
CA MET A 193 3.99 -5.33 -16.06
C MET A 193 3.30 -6.68 -15.85
N MET A 194 2.74 -7.25 -16.92
CA MET A 194 1.94 -8.47 -16.82
C MET A 194 2.81 -9.73 -16.79
N LYS A 195 3.86 -9.80 -17.64
CA LYS A 195 4.69 -11.01 -17.78
C LYS A 195 5.80 -11.08 -16.73
N GLU A 196 6.50 -9.97 -16.50
CA GLU A 196 7.62 -9.92 -15.56
C GLU A 196 7.19 -9.44 -14.17
N GLY A 197 6.25 -8.47 -14.12
CA GLY A 197 5.73 -7.93 -12.86
C GLY A 197 4.60 -8.75 -12.24
N PHE A 198 4.05 -9.74 -12.95
CA PHE A 198 2.89 -10.56 -12.55
C PHE A 198 1.67 -9.74 -12.11
N GLN A 199 1.49 -8.55 -12.68
CA GLN A 199 0.37 -7.67 -12.38
C GLN A 199 -0.85 -8.04 -13.22
N GLN A 200 -2.04 -7.78 -12.68
CA GLN A 200 -3.29 -7.89 -13.45
C GLN A 200 -3.37 -6.75 -14.46
N GLU A 201 -4.08 -6.98 -15.57
CA GLU A 201 -4.24 -6.01 -16.66
C GLU A 201 -4.73 -4.64 -16.15
N GLY A 202 -5.69 -4.62 -15.22
CA GLY A 202 -6.21 -3.37 -14.66
C GLY A 202 -5.15 -2.51 -13.97
N GLU A 203 -4.19 -3.15 -13.27
CA GLU A 203 -3.08 -2.44 -12.62
C GLU A 203 -2.06 -1.96 -13.67
N ALA A 204 -1.75 -2.78 -14.68
CA ALA A 204 -0.85 -2.41 -15.77
C ALA A 204 -1.37 -1.18 -16.55
N VAL A 205 -2.67 -1.18 -16.91
CA VAL A 205 -3.32 -0.04 -17.58
C VAL A 205 -3.29 1.21 -16.68
N ALA A 206 -3.56 1.06 -15.38
CA ALA A 206 -3.54 2.18 -14.45
C ALA A 206 -2.13 2.81 -14.33
N LYS A 207 -1.07 1.99 -14.39
CA LYS A 207 0.31 2.46 -14.35
C LYS A 207 0.74 3.15 -15.63
N TRP A 208 0.41 2.59 -16.79
CA TRP A 208 0.61 3.25 -18.08
C TRP A 208 -0.02 4.65 -18.11
N LYS A 209 -1.30 4.77 -17.73
CA LYS A 209 -2.02 6.06 -17.70
C LYS A 209 -1.42 7.08 -16.73
N ARG A 210 -0.64 6.65 -15.73
CA ARG A 210 0.00 7.52 -14.74
C ARG A 210 1.41 7.98 -15.13
N ALA A 211 2.02 7.38 -16.16
CA ALA A 211 3.28 7.81 -16.74
C ALA A 211 2.98 8.58 -18.04
N PRO A 212 2.63 9.88 -17.96
CA PRO A 212 2.37 10.65 -19.17
C PRO A 212 3.64 10.73 -20.01
N ALA A 213 3.54 10.38 -21.29
CA ALA A 213 4.54 10.71 -22.30
C ALA A 213 4.49 12.21 -22.66
#